data_AF-A0A158CJB7-F1
#
_entry.id   AF-A0A158CJB7-F1
#
_cell.length_a   1.000
_cell.length_b   1.000
_cell.length_c   1.000
_cell.angle_alpha   90.00
_cell.angle_beta   90.00
_cell.angle_gamma   90.00
#
_symmetry.space_group_name_H-M   'P 1'
#
loop_
_entity.id
_entity.type
_entity.pdbx_description
1 polymer ?
#
loop_
_entity_poly.entity_id
_entity_poly.type
_entity_poly.pdbx_seq_one_letter_code
_entity_poly.pdbx_strand_id
1 'polypeptide(L)'
;MTPVSAATLAIAVALLAPAARNEFYLIVIMVLLDLGNRAGFVANQARIYALRPEARNRLNTIFMVSYYLGGAARAALGGYGARLDDWIGLAVVGAVLSLAAAVASAYAAHAASADRPA
;
A
#
# COMPACT_ATOMS: atom_id res chain seq x y z
N MET A 1 -8.49 3.42 7.91
CA MET A 1 -7.24 3.55 7.11
C MET A 1 -7.45 2.91 5.73
N THR A 2 -8.46 3.36 4.98
CA THR A 2 -8.99 2.65 3.81
C THR A 2 -9.04 3.43 2.50
N PRO A 3 -9.06 4.78 2.42
CA PRO A 3 -9.21 5.44 1.12
C PRO A 3 -7.89 5.55 0.35
N VAL A 4 -6.75 5.67 1.04
CA VAL A 4 -5.45 5.91 0.39
C VAL A 4 -4.90 4.63 -0.24
N SER A 5 -4.90 3.52 0.49
CA SER A 5 -4.41 2.21 0.03
C SER A 5 -5.33 1.59 -1.03
N ALA A 6 -6.65 1.79 -0.93
CA ALA A 6 -7.59 1.38 -1.97
C ALA A 6 -7.44 2.24 -3.24
N ALA A 7 -7.16 3.55 -3.10
CA ALA A 7 -6.87 4.42 -4.23
C ALA A 7 -5.58 4.02 -4.94
N THR A 8 -4.50 3.70 -4.22
CA THR A 8 -3.24 3.25 -4.85
C THR A 8 -3.45 1.96 -5.65
N LEU A 9 -4.27 1.04 -5.15
CA LEU A 9 -4.57 -0.21 -5.84
C LEU A 9 -5.46 -0.02 -7.07
N ALA A 10 -6.51 0.80 -6.96
CA ALA A 10 -7.40 1.12 -8.07
C ALA A 10 -6.66 1.87 -9.19
N ILE A 11 -5.74 2.77 -8.83
CA ILE A 11 -4.90 3.54 -9.75
C ILE A 11 -3.92 2.60 -10.48
N ALA A 12 -3.26 1.68 -9.78
CA ALA A 12 -2.34 0.72 -10.40
C ALA A 12 -3.03 -0.23 -11.39
N VAL A 13 -4.25 -0.68 -11.08
CA VAL A 13 -5.03 -1.59 -11.94
C VAL A 13 -5.68 -0.86 -13.12
N ALA A 14 -6.19 0.37 -12.93
CA ALA A 14 -6.83 1.15 -13.99
C ALA A 14 -5.85 1.68 -15.05
N LEU A 15 -4.58 1.85 -14.69
CA LEU A 15 -3.56 2.45 -15.56
C LEU A 15 -2.84 1.43 -16.46
N LEU A 16 -3.05 0.12 -16.26
CA LEU A 16 -2.46 -0.93 -17.09
C LEU A 16 -3.07 -1.02 -18.50
N ALA A 17 -4.33 -0.60 -18.67
CA ALA A 17 -5.05 -0.71 -19.94
C ALA A 17 -4.69 0.34 -21.01
N PRO A 18 -4.54 1.66 -20.69
CA PRO A 18 -4.15 2.67 -21.68
C PRO A 18 -2.63 2.76 -21.93
N ALA A 19 -1.81 2.26 -20.99
CA ALA A 19 -0.35 2.27 -21.07
C ALA A 19 0.22 1.48 -22.27
N ALA A 20 -0.55 0.56 -22.85
CA ALA A 20 -0.11 -0.27 -23.97
C ALA A 20 0.10 0.50 -25.30
N ARG A 21 -0.28 1.79 -25.39
CA ARG A 21 -0.20 2.56 -26.65
C ARG A 21 0.88 3.64 -26.70
N ASN A 22 1.39 4.13 -25.57
CA ASN A 22 2.41 5.20 -25.55
C ASN A 22 3.15 5.24 -24.19
N GLU A 23 4.47 5.11 -24.25
CA GLU A 23 5.38 5.05 -23.10
C GLU A 23 5.38 6.34 -22.26
N PHE A 24 5.02 7.48 -22.84
CA PHE A 24 4.89 8.73 -22.08
C PHE A 24 3.84 8.63 -20.98
N TYR A 25 2.73 7.93 -21.23
CA TYR A 25 1.72 7.73 -20.20
C TYR A 25 2.26 6.90 -19.04
N LEU A 26 3.09 5.88 -19.30
CA LEU A 26 3.72 5.10 -18.24
C LEU A 26 4.55 5.97 -17.30
N ILE A 27 5.31 6.93 -17.83
CA ILE A 27 6.10 7.87 -17.01
C ILE A 27 5.19 8.70 -16.11
N VAL A 28 4.13 9.30 -16.68
CA VAL A 28 3.18 10.12 -15.92
C VAL A 28 2.49 9.30 -14.82
N ILE A 29 2.07 8.07 -15.14
CA ILE A 29 1.46 7.11 -14.22
C ILE A 29 2.39 6.79 -13.06
N MET A 30 3.66 6.51 -13.34
CA MET A 30 4.67 6.15 -12.34
C MET A 30 4.90 7.31 -11.36
N VAL A 31 5.03 8.54 -11.88
CA VAL A 31 5.20 9.75 -11.07
C VAL A 31 3.98 9.98 -10.17
N LEU A 32 2.77 9.81 -10.71
CA LEU A 32 1.54 9.98 -9.95
C LEU A 32 1.41 8.94 -8.84
N LEU A 33 1.77 7.68 -9.12
CA LEU A 33 1.80 6.59 -8.14
C LEU A 33 2.79 6.87 -7.00
N ASP A 34 4.00 7.32 -7.33
CA ASP A 34 5.02 7.66 -6.33
C ASP A 34 4.58 8.83 -5.46
N LEU A 35 3.99 9.85 -6.06
CA LEU A 35 3.46 11.00 -5.31
C LEU A 35 2.33 10.57 -4.37
N GLY A 36 1.40 9.74 -4.84
CA GLY A 36 0.33 9.17 -4.03
C GLY A 36 0.86 8.33 -2.86
N ASN A 37 1.88 7.51 -3.11
CA ASN A 37 2.52 6.69 -2.08
C ASN A 37 3.22 7.55 -1.03
N ARG A 38 3.98 8.57 -1.44
CA ARG A 38 4.65 9.51 -0.52
C ARG A 38 3.65 10.33 0.30
N ALA A 39 2.60 10.86 -0.33
CA ALA A 39 1.54 11.60 0.36
C ALA A 39 0.83 10.71 1.39
N GLY A 40 0.52 9.47 1.02
CA GLY A 40 -0.09 8.48 1.90
C GLY A 40 0.78 8.14 3.11
N PHE A 41 2.08 7.94 2.88
CA PHE A 41 3.05 7.69 3.94
C PHE A 41 3.08 8.83 4.96
N VAL A 42 3.21 10.08 4.49
CA VAL A 42 3.22 11.27 5.36
C VAL A 42 1.91 11.44 6.12
N ALA A 43 0.76 11.26 5.46
CA ALA A 43 -0.55 11.35 6.11
C ALA A 43 -0.75 10.26 7.18
N ASN A 44 -0.26 9.05 6.92
CA ASN A 44 -0.35 7.94 7.88
C ASN A 44 0.55 8.19 9.09
N GLN A 45 1.78 8.65 8.86
CA GLN A 45 2.73 9.01 9.89
C GLN A 45 2.19 10.14 10.77
N ALA A 46 1.60 11.19 10.16
CA ALA A 46 0.97 12.29 10.88
C ALA A 46 -0.19 11.84 11.78
N ARG A 47 -1.07 10.96 11.29
CA ARG A 47 -2.18 10.39 12.09
C ARG A 47 -1.66 9.57 13.28
N ILE A 48 -0.66 8.72 13.06
CA ILE A 48 -0.08 7.91 14.14
C ILE A 48 0.54 8.82 15.21
N TYR A 49 1.24 9.88 14.81
CA TYR A 49 1.87 10.80 15.76
C TYR A 49 0.87 11.69 16.49
N ALA A 50 -0.33 11.89 15.94
CA ALA A 50 -1.41 12.60 16.61
C ALA A 50 -2.03 11.78 17.77
N LEU A 51 -1.93 10.44 17.76
CA LEU A 51 -2.49 9.59 18.81
C LEU A 51 -1.76 9.71 20.15
N ARG A 52 -0.42 9.79 20.13
CA ARG A 52 0.41 10.00 21.33
C ARG A 52 1.61 10.88 21.02
N PRO A 53 1.45 12.22 21.06
CA PRO A 53 2.51 13.18 20.73
C PRO A 53 3.76 13.00 21.59
N GLU A 54 3.57 12.66 22.87
CA GLU A 54 4.61 12.45 23.88
C GLU A 54 5.56 11.28 23.54
N ALA A 55 5.07 10.28 22.80
CA ALA A 55 5.82 9.08 22.45
C ALA A 55 6.27 9.04 20.97
N ARG A 56 6.43 10.20 20.33
CA ARG A 56 6.78 10.34 18.90
C ARG A 56 7.96 9.47 18.47
N ASN A 57 9.04 9.42 19.26
CA ASN A 57 10.24 8.65 18.91
C ASN A 57 9.99 7.12 18.87
N ARG A 58 9.23 6.61 19.85
CA ARG A 58 8.80 5.19 19.89
C ARG A 58 7.87 4.87 18.73
N LEU A 59 6.86 5.71 18.49
CA LEU A 59 5.92 5.52 17.39
C LEU A 59 6.62 5.55 16.03
N ASN A 60 7.59 6.43 15.83
CA ASN A 60 8.39 6.48 14.60
C ASN A 60 9.17 5.19 14.37
N THR A 61 9.79 4.66 15.43
CA THR A 61 10.56 3.42 15.34
C THR A 61 9.65 2.24 14.99
N ILE A 62 8.53 2.07 15.70
CA ILE A 62 7.57 0.99 15.42
C ILE A 62 7.01 1.12 13.99
N PHE A 63 6.69 2.34 13.56
CA PHE A 63 6.18 2.62 12.23
C PHE A 63 7.20 2.26 11.14
N MET A 64 8.43 2.74 11.26
CA MET A 64 9.52 2.44 10.32
C MET A 64 9.87 0.95 10.29
N VAL A 65 9.95 0.28 11.45
CA VAL A 65 10.21 -1.16 11.52
C VAL A 65 9.12 -1.94 10.80
N SER A 66 7.85 -1.61 11.05
CA SER A 66 6.72 -2.25 10.36
C SER A 66 6.75 -1.99 8.85
N TYR A 67 7.08 -0.76 8.45
CA TYR A 67 7.19 -0.36 7.04
C TYR A 67 8.31 -1.13 6.32
N TYR A 68 9.52 -1.18 6.89
CA TYR A 68 10.65 -1.89 6.30
C TYR A 68 10.44 -3.40 6.30
N LEU A 69 9.85 -3.98 7.34
CA LEU A 69 9.54 -5.40 7.40
C LEU A 69 8.53 -5.79 6.31
N GLY A 70 7.46 -5.00 6.15
CA GLY A 70 6.51 -5.17 5.05
C GLY A 70 7.16 -5.00 3.67
N GLY A 71 8.08 -4.04 3.54
CA GLY A 71 8.87 -3.82 2.33
C GLY A 71 9.78 -5.00 1.98
N ALA A 72 10.47 -5.57 2.96
CA ALA A 72 11.33 -6.74 2.78
C ALA A 72 10.51 -7.99 2.37
N ALA A 73 9.37 -8.24 3.02
CA ALA A 73 8.47 -9.32 2.64
C ALA A 73 7.96 -9.15 1.21
N ARG A 74 7.54 -7.93 0.83
CA ARG A 74 7.13 -7.61 -0.54
C ARG A 74 8.25 -7.84 -1.56
N ALA A 75 9.47 -7.41 -1.26
CA ALA A 75 10.62 -7.60 -2.14
C ALA A 75 10.95 -9.08 -2.35
N ALA A 76 10.92 -9.89 -1.28
CA ALA A 76 11.13 -11.33 -1.36
C ALA A 76 10.06 -12.02 -2.22
N LEU A 77 8.78 -11.68 -2.01
CA LEU A 77 7.68 -12.22 -2.81
C LEU A 77 7.73 -11.73 -4.26
N GLY A 78 8.11 -10.48 -4.51
CA GLY A 78 8.30 -9.95 -5.86
C GLY A 78 9.44 -10.64 -6.61
N GLY A 79 10.57 -10.90 -5.93
CA GLY A 79 11.69 -11.65 -6.49
C GLY A 79 11.33 -13.11 -6.80
N TYR A 80 10.44 -13.73 -6.02
CA TYR A 80 9.89 -15.05 -6.32
C TYR A 80 8.91 -15.01 -7.50
N GLY A 81 8.01 -14.03 -7.52
CA GLY A 81 7.04 -13.82 -8.60
C GLY A 81 7.71 -13.58 -9.96
N ALA A 82 8.80 -12.81 -10.00
CA ALA A 82 9.56 -12.57 -11.22
C ALA A 82 10.08 -13.87 -11.87
N ARG A 83 10.36 -14.91 -11.08
CA ARG A 83 10.86 -16.20 -11.60
C ARG A 83 9.79 -17.06 -12.26
N LEU A 84 8.51 -16.76 -12.03
CA LEU A 84 7.40 -17.58 -12.53
C LEU A 84 6.96 -17.20 -13.93
N ASP A 85 7.08 -15.92 -14.32
CA ASP A 85 6.79 -15.44 -15.70
C ASP A 85 7.12 -13.94 -15.88
N ASP A 86 8.22 -13.47 -15.28
CA ASP A 86 8.65 -12.07 -15.20
C ASP A 86 7.51 -11.11 -14.77
N TRP A 87 6.82 -10.53 -15.75
CA TRP A 87 5.78 -9.52 -15.59
C TRP A 87 4.46 -10.06 -15.04
N ILE A 88 4.02 -11.24 -15.51
CA ILE A 88 2.74 -11.81 -15.06
C ILE A 88 2.87 -12.28 -13.62
N GLY A 89 3.98 -12.92 -13.28
CA GLY A 89 4.25 -13.35 -11.91
C GLY A 89 4.34 -12.17 -10.93
N LEU A 90 4.94 -11.05 -11.34
CA LEU A 90 4.93 -9.80 -10.54
C LEU A 90 3.50 -9.27 -10.33
N ALA A 91 2.69 -9.23 -11.41
CA ALA A 91 1.31 -8.74 -11.36
C ALA A 91 0.45 -9.59 -10.43
N VAL A 92 0.58 -10.92 -10.48
CA VAL A 92 -0.15 -11.86 -9.61
C VAL A 92 0.23 -11.65 -8.14
N VAL A 93 1.53 -11.57 -7.83
CA VAL A 93 1.99 -11.32 -6.45
C VAL A 93 1.46 -9.98 -5.94
N GLY A 94 1.49 -8.94 -6.77
CA GLY A 94 0.93 -7.63 -6.44
C GLY A 94 -0.58 -7.69 -6.15
N ALA A 95 -1.35 -8.39 -6.98
CA ALA A 95 -2.79 -8.55 -6.83
C ALA A 95 -3.15 -9.29 -5.53
N VAL A 96 -2.47 -10.42 -5.24
CA VAL A 96 -2.70 -11.22 -4.03
C VAL A 96 -2.40 -10.42 -2.76
N LEU A 97 -1.24 -9.76 -2.71
CA LEU A 97 -0.87 -8.94 -1.55
C LEU A 97 -1.86 -7.79 -1.31
N SER A 98 -2.37 -7.21 -2.38
CA SER A 98 -3.31 -6.10 -2.29
C SER A 98 -4.71 -6.54 -1.87
N LEU A 99 -5.16 -7.71 -2.35
CA LEU A 99 -6.38 -8.34 -1.87
C LEU A 99 -6.28 -8.66 -0.38
N ALA A 100 -5.17 -9.25 0.07
CA ALA A 100 -4.93 -9.54 1.48
C ALA A 100 -4.98 -8.25 2.34
N ALA A 101 -4.38 -7.16 1.86
CA ALA A 101 -4.43 -5.87 2.53
C ALA A 101 -5.86 -5.28 2.60
N ALA A 102 -6.65 -5.42 1.53
CA ALA A 102 -8.04 -4.98 1.49
C ALA A 102 -8.91 -5.78 2.49
N VAL A 103 -8.71 -7.10 2.53
CA VAL A 103 -9.40 -8.00 3.46
C VAL A 103 -9.04 -7.68 4.91
N ALA A 104 -7.75 -7.54 5.24
CA ALA A 104 -7.31 -7.16 6.57
C ALA A 104 -7.89 -5.80 7.01
N SER A 105 -7.97 -4.85 6.08
CA SER A 105 -8.57 -3.54 6.34
C SER A 105 -10.08 -3.63 6.58
N ALA A 106 -10.79 -4.50 5.87
CA ALA A 106 -12.21 -4.75 6.07
C ALA A 106 -12.50 -5.40 7.42
N TYR A 107 -11.69 -6.39 7.83
CA TYR A 107 -11.79 -7.01 9.15
C TYR A 107 -11.55 -5.99 10.27
N ALA A 108 -10.54 -5.14 10.15
CA ALA A 108 -10.27 -4.09 11.13
C ALA A 108 -11.43 -3.07 11.21
N ALA A 109 -12.05 -2.73 10.09
CA ALA A 109 -13.22 -1.84 10.06
C ALA A 109 -14.45 -2.49 10.69
N HIS A 110 -14.67 -3.79 10.45
CA HIS A 110 -15.78 -4.54 11.04
C HIS A 110 -15.62 -4.68 12.57
N ALA A 111 -14.43 -5.02 13.04
CA ALA A 111 -14.12 -5.08 14.47
C ALA A 111 -14.32 -3.72 15.17
N ALA A 112 -13.94 -2.62 14.53
CA ALA A 112 -14.15 -1.26 15.06
C ALA A 112 -15.63 -0.84 15.09
N SER A 113 -16.48 -1.42 14.22
CA SER A 113 -17.93 -1.15 14.23
C SER A 113 -18.68 -1.94 15.30
N ALA A 114 -18.15 -3.08 15.73
CA ALA A 114 -18.74 -3.92 16.77
C ALA A 114 -18.50 -3.40 18.20
N ASP A 115 -17.51 -2.51 18.39
CA ASP A 115 -17.06 -2.02 19.71
C ASP A 115 -17.59 -0.61 20.06
N ARG A 116 -18.57 -0.08 19.30
CA ARG A 116 -19.23 1.19 19.64
C ARG A 116 -20.36 0.95 20.65
N PRO A 117 -20.26 1.46 21.90
CA PRO A 117 -21.38 1.41 22.83
C PRO A 117 -22.56 2.24 22.28
N ALA A 118 -23.77 1.66 22.38
CA ALA A 118 -25.03 2.26 21.96
C ALA A 118 -25.42 3.49 22.80
#